data_AF-A0A7V2VJT3-F1
#
_entry.id   AF-A0A7V2VJT3-F1
#
_cell.length_a   1.000
_cell.length_b   1.000
_cell.length_c   1.000
_cell.angle_alpha   90.00
_cell.angle_beta   90.00
_cell.angle_gamma   90.00
#
_symmetry.space_group_name_H-M   'P 1'
#
loop_
_entity.id
_entity.type
_entity.pdbx_description
1 polymer ?
#
loop_
_entity_poly.entity_id
_entity_poly.type
_entity_poly.pdbx_seq_one_letter_code
_entity_poly.pdbx_strand_id
1 'polypeptide(L)'
;MGEVLVSPLGRSPGAVSGVFFALRQRGIQITEVVTIGTSDGGVLKAAEDYLKPIFQHEKVVYDPIHIPARELKDGRRNVRPFVAMAELALKQARENGHAVHVAVTGGRSGMGALMALATNFYGTDHLWHLWVKREIEERGSVEAEEVRRLTRARDMVESPYLNPTVEGEDAYQLVELPFVDLRPLHPLLWAYRRTGAVPDVDSPLYQILARSGIQRFTDIFPAGLTFGQADELLDLIHRFQKASPEEERVLLPRIGALLQEVGIVEKADWSKVHDLIQGKHPVEGLLRLCEGMRKDRMGFWGWLKENKDAIQATVSIAMFLLEALELFMKMQGYL
;
A
#
# COMPACT_ATOMS: atom_id res chain seq x y z
N MET A 1 3.34 26.80 14.54
CA MET A 1 3.57 25.44 14.05
C MET A 1 2.38 24.64 14.55
N GLY A 2 1.53 24.12 13.65
CA GLY A 2 0.33 23.37 14.04
C GLY A 2 0.63 21.89 14.31
N GLU A 3 -0.28 21.20 14.97
CA GLU A 3 -0.22 19.74 15.16
C GLU A 3 -1.41 19.08 14.45
N VAL A 4 -1.14 17.98 13.73
CA VAL A 4 -2.15 17.26 12.93
C VAL A 4 -2.30 15.86 13.49
N LEU A 5 -3.54 15.42 13.68
CA LEU A 5 -3.87 14.02 13.95
C LEU A 5 -4.35 13.34 12.66
N VAL A 6 -3.60 12.34 12.20
CA VAL A 6 -4.01 11.47 11.09
C VAL A 6 -4.46 10.12 11.64
N SER A 7 -5.68 9.68 11.30
CA SER A 7 -6.23 8.42 11.84
C SER A 7 -7.00 7.62 10.78
N PRO A 8 -6.90 6.28 10.77
CA PRO A 8 -7.90 5.46 10.10
C PRO A 8 -9.27 5.67 10.76
N LEU A 9 -10.34 5.56 9.97
CA LEU A 9 -11.71 5.67 10.46
C LEU A 9 -12.53 4.41 10.13
N GLY A 10 -13.23 3.93 11.15
CA GLY A 10 -14.19 2.84 11.06
C GLY A 10 -15.59 3.29 11.42
N ARG A 11 -16.40 2.38 11.96
CA ARG A 11 -17.76 2.67 12.42
C ARG A 11 -17.81 3.19 13.86
N SER A 12 -16.67 3.29 14.55
CA SER A 12 -16.59 3.76 15.93
C SER A 12 -15.86 5.11 15.96
N PRO A 13 -16.56 6.25 15.84
CA PRO A 13 -15.93 7.57 15.81
C PRO A 13 -15.12 7.89 17.07
N GLY A 14 -15.50 7.32 18.22
CA GLY A 14 -14.76 7.43 19.48
C GLY A 14 -13.29 7.00 19.41
N ALA A 15 -12.93 6.12 18.47
CA ALA A 15 -11.53 5.74 18.26
C ALA A 15 -10.65 6.90 17.77
N VAL A 16 -11.22 7.89 17.10
CA VAL A 16 -10.51 9.09 16.62
C VAL A 16 -10.63 10.22 17.63
N SER A 17 -11.87 10.58 18.01
CA SER A 17 -12.11 11.68 18.95
C SER A 17 -11.51 11.40 20.33
N GLY A 18 -11.48 10.14 20.78
CA GLY A 18 -10.83 9.77 22.03
C GLY A 18 -9.32 10.00 22.02
N VAL A 19 -8.64 9.77 20.89
CA VAL A 19 -7.20 10.10 20.75
C VAL A 19 -7.01 11.60 20.83
N PHE A 20 -7.82 12.37 20.11
CA PHE A 20 -7.79 13.82 20.15
C PHE A 20 -7.94 14.37 21.58
N PHE A 21 -8.95 13.92 22.32
CA PHE A 21 -9.18 14.39 23.70
C PHE A 21 -8.07 13.95 24.66
N ALA A 22 -7.56 12.72 24.51
CA ALA A 22 -6.45 12.23 25.31
C ALA A 22 -5.14 13.02 25.06
N LEU A 23 -4.85 13.36 23.79
CA LEU A 23 -3.73 14.23 23.44
C LEU A 23 -3.90 15.62 24.04
N ARG A 24 -5.10 16.19 23.96
CA ARG A 24 -5.41 17.49 24.58
C ARG A 24 -5.17 17.50 26.08
N GLN A 25 -5.54 16.44 26.80
CA GLN A 25 -5.25 16.32 28.24
C GLN A 25 -3.73 16.29 28.55
N ARG A 26 -2.89 15.88 27.58
CA ARG A 26 -1.42 15.94 27.66
C ARG A 26 -0.83 17.30 27.23
N GLY A 27 -1.66 18.30 26.94
CA GLY A 27 -1.22 19.63 26.50
C GLY A 27 -0.85 19.71 25.01
N ILE A 28 -1.10 18.66 24.24
CA ILE A 28 -0.89 18.63 22.79
C ILE A 28 -2.07 19.32 22.09
N GLN A 29 -1.79 20.32 21.26
CA GLN A 29 -2.82 21.14 20.61
C GLN A 29 -3.01 20.75 19.15
N ILE A 30 -3.84 19.74 18.91
CA ILE A 30 -4.23 19.34 17.56
C ILE A 30 -5.10 20.43 16.92
N THR A 31 -4.61 21.02 15.82
CA THR A 31 -5.30 22.06 15.05
C THR A 31 -6.08 21.50 13.86
N GLU A 32 -5.74 20.29 13.43
CA GLU A 32 -6.35 19.62 12.30
C GLU A 32 -6.42 18.10 12.54
N VAL A 33 -7.54 17.49 12.16
CA VAL A 33 -7.76 16.05 12.20
C VAL A 33 -8.09 15.57 10.79
N VAL A 34 -7.23 14.70 10.26
CA VAL A 34 -7.43 14.03 8.98
C VAL A 34 -7.82 12.58 9.24
N THR A 35 -8.93 12.14 8.66
CA THR A 35 -9.32 10.72 8.76
C THR A 35 -9.28 10.02 7.43
N ILE A 36 -8.96 8.73 7.42
CA ILE A 36 -8.96 7.90 6.21
C ILE A 36 -9.90 6.71 6.43
N GLY A 37 -11.05 6.74 5.77
CA GLY A 37 -12.11 5.75 5.90
C GLY A 37 -12.56 5.19 4.54
N THR A 38 -13.35 4.12 4.56
CA THR A 38 -14.06 3.68 3.35
C THR A 38 -15.32 4.50 3.13
N SER A 39 -15.84 4.49 1.90
CA SER A 39 -17.16 5.03 1.53
C SER A 39 -18.32 4.15 2.00
N ASP A 40 -18.13 3.34 3.06
CA ASP A 40 -19.19 2.50 3.65
C ASP A 40 -20.13 3.40 4.46
N GLY A 41 -21.44 3.17 4.39
CA GLY A 41 -22.43 4.06 5.00
C GLY A 41 -22.18 4.33 6.49
N GLY A 42 -21.77 3.33 7.27
CA GLY A 42 -21.46 3.52 8.68
C GLY A 42 -20.20 4.35 8.94
N VAL A 43 -19.23 4.32 8.02
CA VAL A 43 -18.00 5.12 8.11
C VAL A 43 -18.27 6.57 7.71
N LEU A 44 -19.04 6.79 6.64
CA LEU A 44 -19.51 8.12 6.24
C LEU A 44 -20.31 8.76 7.39
N LYS A 45 -21.21 7.99 8.01
CA LYS A 45 -21.97 8.43 9.18
C LYS A 45 -21.05 8.80 10.34
N ALA A 46 -20.03 7.99 10.64
CA ALA A 46 -19.05 8.30 11.70
C ALA A 46 -18.33 9.64 11.44
N ALA A 47 -17.97 9.90 10.18
CA ALA A 47 -17.31 11.14 9.79
C ALA A 47 -18.25 12.37 9.87
N GLU A 48 -19.39 12.30 9.18
CA GLU A 48 -20.26 13.47 8.96
C GLU A 48 -21.18 13.76 10.14
N ASP A 49 -21.75 12.73 10.78
CA ASP A 49 -22.77 12.93 11.82
C ASP A 49 -22.16 13.08 13.22
N TYR A 50 -20.90 12.65 13.42
CA TYR A 50 -20.27 12.64 14.75
C TYR A 50 -18.95 13.42 14.79
N LEU A 51 -17.94 13.00 14.02
CA LEU A 51 -16.61 13.64 14.09
C LEU A 51 -16.65 15.10 13.64
N LYS A 52 -17.34 15.40 12.53
CA LYS A 52 -17.45 16.76 12.02
C LYS A 52 -18.11 17.72 13.03
N PRO A 53 -19.28 17.42 13.64
CA PRO A 53 -19.84 18.24 14.71
C PRO A 53 -18.92 18.39 15.93
N ILE A 54 -18.25 17.30 16.36
CA ILE A 54 -17.27 17.35 17.47
C ILE A 54 -16.16 18.35 17.15
N PHE A 55 -15.48 18.19 16.02
CA PHE A 55 -14.32 19.03 15.69
C PHE A 55 -14.71 20.46 15.35
N GLN A 56 -15.90 20.70 14.78
CA GLN A 56 -16.44 22.05 14.65
C GLN A 56 -16.69 22.72 16.01
N HIS A 57 -17.25 21.98 16.97
CA HIS A 57 -17.46 22.48 18.33
C HIS A 57 -16.12 22.81 19.02
N GLU A 58 -15.12 21.97 18.80
CA GLU A 58 -13.76 22.12 19.33
C GLU A 58 -12.89 23.12 18.54
N LYS A 59 -13.43 23.71 17.46
CA LYS A 59 -12.74 24.66 16.56
C LYS A 59 -11.47 24.07 15.92
N VAL A 60 -11.53 22.80 15.57
CA VAL A 60 -10.47 22.03 14.90
C VAL A 60 -10.86 21.80 13.45
N VAL A 61 -9.91 21.96 12.53
CA VAL A 61 -10.14 21.63 11.10
C VAL A 61 -10.32 20.12 10.98
N TYR A 62 -11.37 19.68 10.29
CA TYR A 62 -11.62 18.26 10.07
C TYR A 62 -11.70 17.96 8.57
N ASP A 63 -10.81 17.09 8.10
CA ASP A 63 -10.70 16.70 6.70
C ASP A 63 -10.84 15.17 6.53
N PRO A 64 -12.06 14.67 6.22
CA PRO A 64 -12.28 13.25 6.00
C PRO A 64 -11.94 12.84 4.57
N ILE A 65 -11.06 11.85 4.42
CA ILE A 65 -10.71 11.20 3.16
C ILE A 65 -11.45 9.85 3.06
N HIS A 66 -12.17 9.66 1.95
CA HIS A 66 -12.92 8.44 1.68
C HIS A 66 -12.40 7.69 0.46
N ILE A 67 -12.09 6.40 0.64
CA ILE A 67 -11.76 5.47 -0.46
C ILE A 67 -12.93 4.51 -0.75
N PRO A 68 -13.05 3.97 -1.98
CA PRO A 68 -14.15 3.06 -2.31
C PRO A 68 -14.21 1.84 -1.39
N ALA A 69 -15.40 1.47 -0.91
CA ALA A 69 -15.60 0.39 0.07
C ALA A 69 -15.12 -1.00 -0.38
N ARG A 70 -15.01 -1.23 -1.70
CA ARG A 70 -14.51 -2.50 -2.28
C ARG A 70 -13.01 -2.73 -2.07
N GLU A 71 -12.22 -1.67 -1.93
CA GLU A 71 -10.73 -1.73 -1.87
C GLU A 71 -10.22 -2.56 -0.68
N LEU A 72 -11.03 -2.72 0.39
CA LEU A 72 -10.66 -3.45 1.61
C LEU A 72 -11.53 -4.69 1.91
N LYS A 73 -12.48 -5.07 1.04
CA LYS A 73 -13.42 -6.19 1.28
C LYS A 73 -13.01 -7.51 0.61
N ASP A 74 -12.36 -7.49 -0.55
CA ASP A 74 -12.15 -8.71 -1.35
C ASP A 74 -10.87 -9.48 -0.98
N GLY A 75 -10.87 -10.80 -1.20
CA GLY A 75 -9.70 -11.68 -0.97
C GLY A 75 -8.46 -11.28 -1.77
N ARG A 76 -8.63 -10.44 -2.80
CA ARG A 76 -7.59 -9.70 -3.53
C ARG A 76 -7.50 -8.26 -3.01
N ARG A 77 -7.28 -8.08 -1.70
CA ARG A 77 -7.30 -6.77 -1.02
C ARG A 77 -6.41 -5.76 -1.76
N ASN A 78 -7.02 -4.78 -2.43
CA ASN A 78 -6.26 -3.70 -3.05
C ASN A 78 -6.04 -2.60 -2.02
N VAL A 79 -5.01 -2.78 -1.19
CA VAL A 79 -4.65 -1.83 -0.12
C VAL A 79 -4.01 -0.55 -0.64
N ARG A 80 -3.64 -0.49 -1.94
CA ARG A 80 -2.89 0.61 -2.54
C ARG A 80 -3.58 1.98 -2.35
N PRO A 81 -4.90 2.13 -2.56
CA PRO A 81 -5.54 3.44 -2.39
C PRO A 81 -5.49 3.93 -0.95
N PHE A 82 -5.65 3.03 0.04
CA PHE A 82 -5.55 3.41 1.45
C PHE A 82 -4.15 3.92 1.80
N VAL A 83 -3.11 3.18 1.38
CA VAL A 83 -1.71 3.55 1.64
C VAL A 83 -1.34 4.85 0.92
N ALA A 84 -1.80 5.06 -0.31
CA ALA A 84 -1.56 6.29 -1.06
C ALA A 84 -2.21 7.51 -0.40
N MET A 85 -3.42 7.38 0.14
CA MET A 85 -4.07 8.47 0.89
C MET A 85 -3.35 8.73 2.22
N ALA A 86 -2.87 7.69 2.90
CA ALA A 86 -2.06 7.86 4.11
C ALA A 86 -0.75 8.58 3.80
N GLU A 87 -0.04 8.20 2.74
CA GLU A 87 1.14 8.90 2.25
C GLU A 87 0.85 10.38 2.00
N LEU A 88 -0.21 10.68 1.26
CA LEU A 88 -0.58 12.04 0.90
C LEU A 88 -0.86 12.90 2.15
N ALA A 89 -1.67 12.39 3.08
CA ALA A 89 -2.02 13.09 4.32
C ALA A 89 -0.77 13.38 5.18
N LEU A 90 0.08 12.36 5.39
CA LEU A 90 1.30 12.50 6.17
C LEU A 90 2.29 13.47 5.51
N LYS A 91 2.45 13.38 4.19
CA LYS A 91 3.33 14.27 3.42
C LYS A 91 2.85 15.71 3.47
N GLN A 92 1.58 15.96 3.20
CA GLN A 92 1.02 17.32 3.20
C GLN A 92 1.17 17.99 4.57
N ALA A 93 0.87 17.27 5.67
CA ALA A 93 1.02 17.80 7.02
C ALA A 93 2.47 18.24 7.30
N ARG A 94 3.46 17.43 6.91
CA ARG A 94 4.88 17.78 7.08
C ARG A 94 5.33 18.92 6.18
N GLU A 95 4.89 18.95 4.92
CA GLU A 95 5.22 20.04 3.99
C GLU A 95 4.65 21.38 4.46
N ASN A 96 3.53 21.35 5.19
CA ASN A 96 2.97 22.51 5.88
C ASN A 96 3.69 22.84 7.20
N GLY A 97 4.73 22.09 7.55
CA GLY A 97 5.51 22.28 8.78
C GLY A 97 4.75 21.91 10.05
N HIS A 98 3.77 21.01 9.98
CA HIS A 98 3.06 20.53 11.17
C HIS A 98 3.79 19.34 11.83
N ALA A 99 3.64 19.23 13.16
CA ALA A 99 3.95 17.98 13.85
C ALA A 99 2.83 16.96 13.58
N VAL A 100 3.21 15.73 13.28
CA VAL A 100 2.31 14.68 12.81
C VAL A 100 2.11 13.62 13.89
N HIS A 101 0.88 13.49 14.34
CA HIS A 101 0.41 12.49 15.28
C HIS A 101 -0.41 11.47 14.49
N VAL A 102 -0.06 10.19 14.59
CA VAL A 102 -0.81 9.13 13.90
C VAL A 102 -1.47 8.23 14.91
N ALA A 103 -2.76 7.94 14.73
CA ALA A 103 -3.46 6.93 15.51
C ALA A 103 -3.61 5.62 14.71
N VAL A 104 -3.62 4.47 15.40
CA VAL A 104 -3.86 3.16 14.78
C VAL A 104 -5.12 2.45 15.29
N THR A 105 -5.89 3.10 16.16
CA THR A 105 -7.04 2.50 16.85
C THR A 105 -8.29 2.38 15.97
N GLY A 106 -8.45 3.27 14.99
CA GLY A 106 -9.66 3.33 14.17
C GLY A 106 -9.68 2.36 12.98
N GLY A 107 -10.86 2.11 12.42
CA GLY A 107 -11.03 1.28 11.23
C GLY A 107 -11.09 -0.22 11.54
N ARG A 108 -11.03 -1.02 10.48
CA ARG A 108 -10.81 -2.48 10.62
C ARG A 108 -9.35 -2.71 11.02
N SER A 109 -9.04 -3.79 11.75
CA SER A 109 -7.67 -4.06 12.25
C SER A 109 -6.57 -3.96 11.18
N GLY A 110 -6.90 -4.30 9.92
CA GLY A 110 -5.98 -4.13 8.79
C GLY A 110 -5.63 -2.67 8.46
N MET A 111 -6.53 -1.72 8.65
CA MET A 111 -6.28 -0.29 8.43
C MET A 111 -5.31 0.28 9.48
N GLY A 112 -5.47 -0.10 10.75
CA GLY A 112 -4.50 0.24 11.80
C GLY A 112 -3.11 -0.31 11.50
N ALA A 113 -3.02 -1.57 11.05
CA ALA A 113 -1.75 -2.17 10.62
C ALA A 113 -1.13 -1.45 9.41
N LEU A 114 -1.94 -1.13 8.39
CA LEU A 114 -1.47 -0.37 7.22
C LEU A 114 -1.02 1.04 7.60
N MET A 115 -1.70 1.70 8.53
CA MET A 115 -1.31 3.02 9.04
C MET A 115 0.01 2.94 9.81
N ALA A 116 0.19 1.93 10.67
CA ALA A 116 1.47 1.69 11.35
C ALA A 116 2.62 1.43 10.34
N LEU A 117 2.37 0.69 9.26
CA LEU A 117 3.37 0.52 8.20
C LEU A 117 3.64 1.85 7.48
N ALA A 118 2.59 2.61 7.16
CA ALA A 118 2.69 3.90 6.52
C ALA A 118 3.53 4.89 7.34
N THR A 119 3.45 4.88 8.67
CA THR A 119 4.29 5.77 9.50
C THR A 119 5.77 5.42 9.41
N ASN A 120 6.13 4.14 9.26
CA ASN A 120 7.52 3.74 9.09
C ASN A 120 8.09 4.23 7.75
N PHE A 121 7.32 4.13 6.66
CA PHE A 121 7.78 4.56 5.34
C PHE A 121 7.66 6.07 5.13
N TYR A 122 6.53 6.65 5.48
CA TYR A 122 6.26 8.04 5.17
C TYR A 122 6.64 8.98 6.31
N GLY A 123 6.95 8.47 7.50
CA GLY A 123 7.35 9.28 8.65
C GLY A 123 6.17 9.90 9.39
N THR A 124 6.32 9.99 10.70
CA THR A 124 5.45 10.67 11.66
C THR A 124 6.33 11.22 12.79
N ASP A 125 5.80 12.09 13.65
CA ASP A 125 6.50 12.48 14.89
C ASP A 125 6.08 11.58 16.05
N HIS A 126 4.81 11.17 16.07
CA HIS A 126 4.27 10.26 17.07
C HIS A 126 3.34 9.20 16.47
N LEU A 127 3.32 8.02 17.08
CA LEU A 127 2.41 6.93 16.76
C LEU A 127 1.65 6.52 18.02
N TRP A 128 0.32 6.51 17.95
CA TRP A 128 -0.56 6.36 19.11
C TRP A 128 -1.50 5.17 18.96
N HIS A 129 -1.66 4.43 20.05
CA HIS A 129 -2.75 3.50 20.25
C HIS A 129 -3.59 3.97 21.44
N LEU A 130 -4.90 4.00 21.24
CA LEU A 130 -5.87 4.28 22.30
C LEU A 130 -6.49 2.95 22.72
N TRP A 131 -6.18 2.54 23.93
CA TRP A 131 -6.95 1.51 24.61
C TRP A 131 -8.12 2.16 25.34
N VAL A 132 -9.27 1.50 25.36
CA VAL A 132 -10.45 1.91 26.14
C VAL A 132 -11.05 0.71 26.85
N LYS A 133 -11.86 0.95 27.88
CA LYS A 133 -12.67 -0.12 28.49
C LYS A 133 -13.53 -0.81 27.43
N ARG A 134 -13.67 -2.13 27.58
CA ARG A 134 -14.45 -2.99 26.69
C ARG A 134 -15.89 -2.49 26.48
N GLU A 135 -16.54 -1.96 27.52
CA GLU A 135 -17.90 -1.40 27.41
C GLU A 135 -17.96 -0.21 26.45
N ILE A 136 -16.94 0.66 26.45
CA ILE A 136 -16.82 1.80 25.55
C ILE A 136 -16.57 1.31 24.12
N GLU A 137 -15.70 0.31 23.95
CA GLU A 137 -15.40 -0.28 22.64
C GLU A 137 -16.64 -0.92 21.99
N GLU A 138 -17.38 -1.74 22.74
CA GLU A 138 -18.55 -2.47 22.24
C GLU A 138 -19.73 -1.55 21.91
N ARG A 139 -19.89 -0.43 22.64
CA ARG A 139 -20.99 0.53 22.49
C ARG A 139 -20.60 1.81 21.75
N GLY A 140 -19.35 1.92 21.30
CA GLY A 140 -18.83 3.12 20.62
C GLY A 140 -19.12 3.19 19.12
N SER A 141 -19.85 2.22 18.55
CA SER A 141 -20.20 2.16 17.13
C SER A 141 -21.38 3.06 16.78
N VAL A 142 -21.43 3.60 15.56
CA VAL A 142 -22.57 4.41 15.04
C VAL A 142 -23.92 3.67 14.98
N GLU A 143 -23.91 2.35 15.15
CA GLU A 143 -25.10 1.50 15.24
C GLU A 143 -25.59 1.32 16.68
N ALA A 144 -24.72 1.57 17.68
CA ALA A 144 -25.08 1.45 19.08
C ALA A 144 -26.09 2.52 19.49
N GLU A 145 -27.02 2.15 20.35
CA GLU A 145 -28.12 3.02 20.76
C GLU A 145 -27.62 4.27 21.49
N GLU A 146 -26.57 4.11 22.30
CA GLU A 146 -25.93 5.17 23.06
C GLU A 146 -25.35 6.26 22.15
N VAL A 147 -24.71 5.86 21.04
CA VAL A 147 -24.15 6.79 20.05
C VAL A 147 -25.26 7.39 19.18
N ARG A 148 -26.27 6.61 18.79
CA ARG A 148 -27.38 7.08 17.94
C ARG A 148 -28.23 8.18 18.59
N ARG A 149 -28.30 8.23 19.92
CA ARG A 149 -29.04 9.25 20.67
C ARG A 149 -28.31 10.60 20.75
N LEU A 150 -27.01 10.63 20.44
CA LEU A 150 -26.19 11.85 20.47
C LEU A 150 -26.46 12.67 19.20
N THR A 151 -27.20 13.75 19.33
CA THR A 151 -27.60 14.61 18.19
C THR A 151 -27.00 16.02 18.25
N ARG A 152 -26.49 16.43 19.41
CA ARG A 152 -25.87 17.74 19.61
C ARG A 152 -24.38 17.57 19.89
N ALA A 153 -23.55 18.42 19.30
CA ALA A 153 -22.10 18.36 19.49
C ALA A 153 -21.69 18.41 20.96
N ARG A 154 -22.38 19.20 21.79
CA ARG A 154 -22.13 19.23 23.24
C ARG A 154 -22.32 17.86 23.90
N ASP A 155 -23.40 17.17 23.59
CA ASP A 155 -23.66 15.84 24.15
C ASP A 155 -22.62 14.83 23.64
N MET A 156 -22.12 15.01 22.41
CA MET A 156 -21.08 14.16 21.84
C MET A 156 -19.73 14.32 22.56
N VAL A 157 -19.31 15.54 22.87
CA VAL A 157 -18.03 15.78 23.57
C VAL A 157 -18.08 15.41 25.05
N GLU A 158 -19.28 15.38 25.64
CA GLU A 158 -19.52 14.92 27.03
C GLU A 158 -19.80 13.40 27.11
N SER A 159 -19.90 12.69 25.97
CA SER A 159 -20.21 11.26 25.95
C SER A 159 -18.96 10.40 26.14
N PRO A 160 -18.97 9.39 27.03
CA PRO A 160 -17.84 8.48 27.22
C PRO A 160 -17.55 7.59 25.99
N TYR A 161 -18.53 7.40 25.12
CA TYR A 161 -18.40 6.59 23.91
C TYR A 161 -17.65 7.30 22.78
N LEU A 162 -17.61 8.64 22.81
CA LEU A 162 -16.90 9.48 21.85
C LEU A 162 -15.72 10.22 22.48
N ASN A 163 -15.76 10.43 23.78
CA ASN A 163 -14.73 11.05 24.59
C ASN A 163 -14.55 10.27 25.91
N PRO A 164 -13.76 9.18 25.91
CA PRO A 164 -13.59 8.36 27.10
C PRO A 164 -12.87 9.09 28.24
N THR A 165 -12.27 10.26 27.98
CA THR A 165 -11.55 11.03 29.01
C THR A 165 -12.49 11.67 30.03
N VAL A 166 -13.81 11.65 29.80
CA VAL A 166 -14.82 12.17 30.74
C VAL A 166 -15.11 11.21 31.90
N GLU A 167 -14.76 9.92 31.77
CA GLU A 167 -14.95 8.92 32.84
C GLU A 167 -13.76 8.78 33.80
N GLY A 168 -12.64 9.45 33.51
CA GLY A 168 -11.42 9.38 34.30
C GLY A 168 -10.38 8.40 33.73
N GLU A 169 -9.26 8.26 34.46
CA GLU A 169 -8.03 7.62 33.97
C GLU A 169 -8.16 6.11 33.76
N ASP A 170 -9.06 5.43 34.47
CA ASP A 170 -9.26 3.98 34.31
C ASP A 170 -10.04 3.61 33.03
N ALA A 171 -10.70 4.58 32.40
CA ALA A 171 -11.56 4.34 31.23
C ALA A 171 -10.79 4.22 29.91
N TYR A 172 -9.56 4.75 29.86
CA TYR A 172 -8.75 4.79 28.66
C TYR A 172 -7.25 4.84 28.95
N GLN A 173 -6.45 4.46 27.97
CA GLN A 173 -5.00 4.63 28.02
C GLN A 173 -4.49 5.00 26.62
N LEU A 174 -3.84 6.15 26.51
CA LEU A 174 -3.14 6.54 25.29
C LEU A 174 -1.68 6.07 25.36
N VAL A 175 -1.35 5.08 24.53
CA VAL A 175 -0.03 4.46 24.47
C VAL A 175 0.72 5.01 23.26
N GLU A 176 1.92 5.54 23.49
CA GLU A 176 2.85 5.85 22.41
C GLU A 176 3.51 4.55 21.94
N LEU A 177 3.38 4.25 20.65
CA LEU A 177 4.00 3.09 20.05
C LEU A 177 5.35 3.47 19.43
N PRO A 178 6.37 2.62 19.56
CA PRO A 178 7.62 2.82 18.84
C PRO A 178 7.40 2.63 17.34
N PHE A 179 8.10 3.41 16.53
CA PHE A 179 8.20 3.21 15.08
C PHE A 179 9.63 3.49 14.62
N VAL A 180 9.97 3.04 13.42
CA VAL A 180 11.28 3.27 12.79
C VAL A 180 11.07 4.16 11.58
N ASP A 181 11.74 5.30 11.54
CA ASP A 181 11.74 6.15 10.35
C ASP A 181 12.61 5.52 9.25
N LEU A 182 11.97 4.95 8.24
CA LEU A 182 12.61 4.33 7.08
C LEU A 182 12.80 5.30 5.91
N ARG A 183 12.34 6.56 6.00
CA ARG A 183 12.56 7.56 4.95
C ARG A 183 14.03 7.74 4.55
N PRO A 184 15.01 7.70 5.48
CA PRO A 184 16.42 7.77 5.10
C PRO A 184 16.86 6.63 4.16
N LEU A 185 16.13 5.51 4.14
CA LEU A 185 16.39 4.39 3.24
C LEU A 185 15.73 4.54 1.87
N HIS A 186 14.80 5.49 1.69
CA HIS A 186 14.09 5.66 0.43
C HIS A 186 15.02 5.86 -0.77
N PRO A 187 16.04 6.74 -0.72
CA PRO A 187 16.95 6.90 -1.86
C PRO A 187 17.65 5.60 -2.25
N LEU A 188 18.04 4.79 -1.25
CA LEU A 188 18.68 3.49 -1.46
C LEU A 188 17.71 2.48 -2.06
N LEU A 189 16.49 2.38 -1.52
CA LEU A 189 15.45 1.50 -2.05
C LEU A 189 15.08 1.86 -3.49
N TRP A 190 14.96 3.15 -3.80
CA TRP A 190 14.69 3.62 -5.16
C TRP A 190 15.86 3.40 -6.11
N ALA A 191 17.10 3.62 -5.67
CA ALA A 191 18.29 3.32 -6.46
C ALA A 191 18.37 1.82 -6.78
N TYR A 192 18.16 0.98 -5.77
CA TYR A 192 18.09 -0.47 -5.94
C TYR A 192 16.97 -0.89 -6.90
N ARG A 193 15.77 -0.33 -6.74
CA ARG A 193 14.63 -0.66 -7.61
C ARG A 193 14.83 -0.22 -9.05
N ARG A 194 15.56 0.88 -9.27
CA ARG A 194 15.83 1.42 -10.60
C ARG A 194 16.97 0.70 -11.31
N THR A 195 18.00 0.28 -10.59
CA THR A 195 19.27 -0.17 -11.18
C THR A 195 19.67 -1.60 -10.81
N GLY A 196 19.07 -2.17 -9.78
CA GLY A 196 19.49 -3.43 -9.16
C GLY A 196 20.76 -3.30 -8.32
N ALA A 197 21.35 -2.11 -8.21
CA ALA A 197 22.57 -1.87 -7.44
C ALA A 197 22.28 -2.02 -5.93
N VAL A 198 22.91 -3.03 -5.33
CA VAL A 198 22.81 -3.29 -3.88
C VAL A 198 23.59 -2.19 -3.13
N PRO A 199 23.10 -1.71 -1.97
CA PRO A 199 23.85 -0.80 -1.12
C PRO A 199 25.24 -1.37 -0.77
N ASP A 200 26.22 -0.48 -0.61
CA ASP A 200 27.56 -0.87 -0.15
C ASP A 200 27.47 -1.67 1.16
N VAL A 201 28.32 -2.68 1.31
CA VAL A 201 28.41 -3.52 2.53
C VAL A 201 28.78 -2.69 3.76
N ASP A 202 29.44 -1.57 3.56
CA ASP A 202 29.78 -0.62 4.63
C ASP A 202 28.66 0.40 4.91
N SER A 203 27.55 0.36 4.16
CA SER A 203 26.42 1.25 4.42
C SER A 203 25.72 0.92 5.75
N PRO A 204 25.22 1.93 6.49
CA PRO A 204 24.46 1.70 7.71
C PRO A 204 23.27 0.74 7.52
N LEU A 205 22.66 0.75 6.34
CA LEU A 205 21.57 -0.16 5.98
C LEU A 205 22.04 -1.62 5.93
N TYR A 206 23.16 -1.90 5.24
CA TYR A 206 23.70 -3.25 5.19
C TYR A 206 24.04 -3.76 6.59
N GLN A 207 24.61 -2.91 7.44
CA GLN A 207 24.91 -3.25 8.83
C GLN A 207 23.66 -3.55 9.67
N ILE A 208 22.57 -2.80 9.50
CA ILE A 208 21.28 -3.06 10.15
C ILE A 208 20.69 -4.41 9.71
N LEU A 209 20.73 -4.69 8.40
CA LEU A 209 20.23 -5.94 7.84
C LEU A 209 21.08 -7.14 8.27
N ALA A 210 22.40 -7.01 8.24
CA ALA A 210 23.34 -8.04 8.70
C ALA A 210 23.12 -8.40 10.17
N ARG A 211 22.91 -7.39 11.04
CA ARG A 211 22.57 -7.61 12.46
C ARG A 211 21.24 -8.33 12.66
N SER A 212 20.32 -8.20 11.71
CA SER A 212 19.02 -8.86 11.70
C SER A 212 19.09 -10.28 11.09
N GLY A 213 20.30 -10.80 10.83
CA GLY A 213 20.51 -12.12 10.23
C GLY A 213 20.30 -12.17 8.72
N ILE A 214 20.06 -11.03 8.07
CA ILE A 214 19.94 -10.96 6.61
C ILE A 214 21.34 -10.81 6.00
N GLN A 215 21.79 -11.85 5.30
CA GLN A 215 23.12 -11.87 4.69
C GLN A 215 23.16 -11.23 3.30
N ARG A 216 22.04 -11.20 2.56
CA ARG A 216 21.96 -10.56 1.24
C ARG A 216 20.72 -9.69 1.14
N PHE A 217 20.89 -8.46 0.67
CA PHE A 217 19.79 -7.53 0.41
C PHE A 217 18.70 -8.12 -0.49
N THR A 218 19.13 -8.92 -1.47
CA THR A 218 18.28 -9.64 -2.42
C THR A 218 17.40 -10.71 -1.78
N ASP A 219 17.71 -11.16 -0.57
CA ASP A 219 16.90 -12.15 0.15
C ASP A 219 15.62 -11.52 0.74
N ILE A 220 15.65 -10.22 1.04
CA ILE A 220 14.47 -9.46 1.48
C ILE A 220 13.80 -8.78 0.30
N PHE A 221 14.60 -8.13 -0.54
CA PHE A 221 14.14 -7.35 -1.67
C PHE A 221 14.68 -8.01 -2.94
N PRO A 222 14.10 -9.09 -3.45
CA PRO A 222 14.51 -9.59 -4.76
C PRO A 222 14.34 -8.45 -5.78
N ALA A 223 15.42 -8.06 -6.47
CA ALA A 223 15.39 -6.92 -7.40
C ALA A 223 14.28 -7.05 -8.43
N GLY A 224 13.95 -8.31 -8.79
CA GLY A 224 13.02 -8.63 -9.85
C GLY A 224 13.45 -7.95 -11.14
N LEU A 225 12.48 -7.52 -11.93
CA LEU A 225 12.67 -6.56 -13.01
C LEU A 225 12.94 -5.18 -12.39
N THR A 226 14.08 -4.55 -12.68
CA THR A 226 14.31 -3.15 -12.28
C THR A 226 13.58 -2.18 -13.24
N PHE A 227 13.38 -0.91 -12.88
CA PHE A 227 12.80 0.06 -13.82
C PHE A 227 13.64 0.20 -15.10
N GLY A 228 14.97 0.27 -14.97
CA GLY A 228 15.83 0.35 -16.16
C GLY A 228 15.73 -0.87 -17.07
N GLN A 229 15.58 -2.06 -16.49
CA GLN A 229 15.34 -3.28 -17.27
C GLN A 229 13.92 -3.34 -17.84
N ALA A 230 12.91 -2.78 -17.15
CA ALA A 230 11.56 -2.66 -17.69
C ALA A 230 11.53 -1.72 -18.90
N ASP A 231 12.17 -0.56 -18.78
CA ASP A 231 12.31 0.43 -19.85
C ASP A 231 13.04 -0.16 -21.06
N GLU A 232 14.15 -0.87 -20.82
CA GLU A 232 14.88 -1.57 -21.89
C GLU A 232 14.00 -2.64 -22.56
N LEU A 233 13.28 -3.45 -21.78
CA LEU A 233 12.42 -4.50 -22.30
C LEU A 233 11.29 -3.92 -23.17
N LEU A 234 10.72 -2.79 -22.75
CA LEU A 234 9.68 -2.08 -23.51
C LEU A 234 10.20 -1.47 -24.80
N ASP A 235 11.38 -0.84 -24.78
CA ASP A 235 12.02 -0.35 -26.00
C ASP A 235 12.27 -1.51 -26.98
N LEU A 236 12.81 -2.63 -26.48
CA LEU A 236 13.05 -3.82 -27.30
C LEU A 236 11.76 -4.40 -27.87
N ILE A 237 10.68 -4.48 -27.07
CA ILE A 237 9.35 -4.91 -27.52
C ILE A 237 8.84 -3.97 -28.62
N HIS A 238 8.88 -2.66 -28.40
CA HIS A 238 8.34 -1.69 -29.35
C HIS A 238 9.11 -1.69 -30.67
N ARG A 239 10.43 -1.84 -30.60
CA ARG A 239 11.29 -2.02 -31.78
C ARG A 239 11.00 -3.32 -32.49
N PHE A 240 10.82 -4.42 -31.76
CA PHE A 240 10.49 -5.72 -32.32
C PHE A 240 9.17 -5.69 -33.10
N GLN A 241 8.15 -5.01 -32.59
CA GLN A 241 6.84 -4.87 -33.27
C GLN A 241 6.92 -4.16 -34.64
N LYS A 242 7.97 -3.38 -34.88
CA LYS A 242 8.21 -2.61 -36.11
C LYS A 242 9.41 -3.13 -36.91
N ALA A 243 10.07 -4.17 -36.43
CA ALA A 243 11.35 -4.64 -36.95
C ALA A 243 11.17 -5.39 -38.28
N SER A 244 12.19 -5.28 -39.13
CA SER A 244 12.35 -6.23 -40.23
C SER A 244 12.75 -7.62 -39.72
N PRO A 245 12.57 -8.71 -40.49
CA PRO A 245 12.97 -10.06 -40.07
C PRO A 245 14.47 -10.19 -39.70
N GLU A 246 15.33 -9.33 -40.25
CA GLU A 246 16.76 -9.29 -39.92
C GLU A 246 17.00 -8.62 -38.56
N GLU A 247 16.29 -7.53 -38.27
CA GLU A 247 16.34 -6.86 -36.96
C GLU A 247 15.69 -7.70 -35.86
N GLU A 248 14.61 -8.44 -36.14
CA GLU A 248 14.00 -9.37 -35.21
C GLU A 248 15.01 -10.42 -34.69
N ARG A 249 15.88 -10.93 -35.58
CA ARG A 249 16.94 -11.90 -35.21
C ARG A 249 17.98 -11.30 -34.26
N VAL A 250 18.13 -9.99 -34.24
CA VAL A 250 19.05 -9.27 -33.34
C VAL A 250 18.35 -8.92 -32.02
N LEU A 251 17.10 -8.50 -32.06
CA LEU A 251 16.33 -8.07 -30.89
C LEU A 251 15.92 -9.25 -30.01
N LEU A 252 15.52 -10.38 -30.62
CA LEU A 252 14.95 -11.51 -29.89
C LEU A 252 15.95 -12.16 -28.90
N PRO A 253 17.24 -12.37 -29.23
CA PRO A 253 18.22 -12.82 -28.25
C PRO A 253 18.39 -11.86 -27.08
N ARG A 254 18.32 -10.54 -27.30
CA ARG A 254 18.44 -9.55 -26.22
C ARG A 254 17.22 -9.57 -25.31
N ILE A 255 16.01 -9.63 -25.86
CA ILE A 255 14.77 -9.82 -25.10
C ILE A 255 14.88 -11.10 -24.26
N GLY A 256 15.33 -12.20 -24.85
CA GLY A 256 15.53 -13.46 -24.13
C GLY A 256 16.55 -13.41 -23.01
N ALA A 257 17.70 -12.75 -23.24
CA ALA A 257 18.70 -12.54 -22.21
C ALA A 257 18.13 -11.74 -21.04
N LEU A 258 17.40 -10.66 -21.32
CA LEU A 258 16.80 -9.81 -20.30
C LEU A 258 15.73 -10.57 -19.50
N LEU A 259 14.86 -11.35 -20.17
CA LEU A 259 13.87 -12.22 -19.52
C LEU A 259 14.51 -13.30 -18.63
N GLN A 260 15.69 -13.79 -18.98
CA GLN A 260 16.46 -14.73 -18.16
C GLN A 260 17.09 -14.04 -16.94
N GLU A 261 17.71 -12.87 -17.14
CA GLU A 261 18.33 -12.07 -16.08
C GLU A 261 17.32 -11.73 -14.97
N VAL A 262 16.10 -11.34 -15.35
CA VAL A 262 15.03 -10.97 -14.41
C VAL A 262 14.28 -12.18 -13.86
N GLY A 263 14.64 -13.39 -14.30
CA GLY A 263 14.11 -14.65 -13.79
C GLY A 263 12.68 -14.97 -14.21
N ILE A 264 12.20 -14.42 -15.33
CA ILE A 264 10.92 -14.79 -15.95
C ILE A 264 11.07 -16.11 -16.73
N VAL A 265 12.24 -16.37 -17.34
CA VAL A 265 12.50 -17.59 -18.11
C VAL A 265 13.81 -18.24 -17.67
N GLU A 266 13.84 -19.56 -17.48
CA GLU A 266 15.12 -20.26 -17.27
C GLU A 266 15.85 -20.47 -18.61
N LYS A 267 17.18 -20.51 -18.58
CA LYS A 267 17.99 -20.81 -19.77
C LYS A 267 17.55 -22.10 -20.48
N ALA A 268 17.12 -23.11 -19.72
CA ALA A 268 16.62 -24.39 -20.24
C ALA A 268 15.23 -24.30 -20.88
N ASP A 269 14.43 -23.29 -20.53
CA ASP A 269 13.08 -23.08 -21.05
C ASP A 269 13.05 -22.01 -22.16
N TRP A 270 14.11 -21.21 -22.31
CA TRP A 270 14.19 -20.18 -23.35
C TRP A 270 14.06 -20.73 -24.76
N SER A 271 14.61 -21.90 -25.06
CA SER A 271 14.44 -22.50 -26.40
C SER A 271 12.97 -22.72 -26.74
N LYS A 272 12.15 -23.11 -25.76
CA LYS A 272 10.72 -23.34 -25.92
C LYS A 272 9.96 -22.01 -26.11
N VAL A 273 10.31 -20.99 -25.34
CA VAL A 273 9.76 -19.62 -25.49
C VAL A 273 10.14 -19.04 -26.85
N HIS A 274 11.39 -19.22 -27.27
CA HIS A 274 11.89 -18.79 -28.56
C HIS A 274 11.15 -19.50 -29.72
N ASP A 275 10.94 -20.81 -29.62
CA ASP A 275 10.20 -21.56 -30.64
C ASP A 275 8.72 -21.12 -30.73
N LEU A 276 8.10 -20.75 -29.60
CA LEU A 276 6.77 -20.13 -29.57
C LEU A 276 6.75 -18.75 -30.26
N ILE A 277 7.75 -17.90 -29.98
CA ILE A 277 7.87 -16.58 -30.61
C ILE A 277 8.12 -16.70 -32.13
N GLN A 278 8.84 -17.73 -32.56
CA GLN A 278 9.07 -18.03 -33.98
C GLN A 278 7.86 -18.70 -34.66
N GLY A 279 6.71 -18.82 -33.98
CA GLY A 279 5.49 -19.39 -34.54
C GLY A 279 5.55 -20.90 -34.82
N LYS A 280 6.53 -21.63 -34.25
CA LYS A 280 6.71 -23.07 -34.49
C LYS A 280 5.71 -23.95 -33.74
N HIS A 281 4.95 -23.37 -32.81
CA HIS A 281 3.97 -24.07 -32.00
C HIS A 281 2.66 -23.30 -31.98
N PRO A 282 1.50 -23.99 -31.97
CA PRO A 282 0.19 -23.35 -31.83
C PRO A 282 -0.03 -22.86 -30.38
N VAL A 283 -1.13 -22.15 -30.14
CA VAL A 283 -1.47 -21.53 -28.83
C VAL A 283 -1.50 -22.57 -27.70
N GLU A 284 -1.85 -23.81 -27.98
CA GLU A 284 -1.80 -24.93 -27.03
C GLU A 284 -0.37 -25.26 -26.55
N GLY A 285 0.65 -24.87 -27.32
CA GLY A 285 2.05 -24.94 -26.92
C GLY A 285 2.40 -23.91 -25.84
N LEU A 286 1.80 -22.71 -25.91
CA LEU A 286 1.97 -21.66 -24.90
C LEU A 286 1.34 -22.07 -23.57
N LEU A 287 0.12 -22.61 -23.58
CA LEU A 287 -0.55 -23.06 -22.35
C LEU A 287 0.21 -24.21 -21.67
N ARG A 288 0.71 -25.18 -22.45
CA ARG A 288 1.57 -26.26 -21.93
C ARG A 288 2.89 -25.75 -21.37
N LEU A 289 3.45 -24.69 -21.99
CA LEU A 289 4.62 -24.02 -21.44
C LEU A 289 4.29 -23.42 -20.07
N CYS A 290 3.21 -22.64 -19.95
CA CYS A 290 2.78 -22.04 -18.68
C CYS A 290 2.62 -23.07 -17.55
N GLU A 291 2.15 -24.28 -17.86
CA GLU A 291 2.00 -25.38 -16.89
C GLU A 291 3.34 -26.02 -16.48
N GLY A 292 4.35 -25.98 -17.35
CA GLY A 292 5.65 -26.61 -17.16
C GLY A 292 6.78 -25.68 -16.70
N MET A 293 6.53 -24.37 -16.60
CA MET A 293 7.55 -23.40 -16.16
C MET A 293 7.93 -23.62 -14.70
N ARG A 294 9.20 -23.93 -14.46
CA ARG A 294 9.72 -24.23 -13.12
C ARG A 294 9.93 -22.98 -12.27
N LYS A 295 10.08 -21.83 -12.92
CA LYS A 295 10.42 -20.56 -12.30
C LYS A 295 9.48 -19.48 -12.79
N ASP A 296 8.72 -18.92 -11.86
CA ASP A 296 7.83 -17.80 -12.10
C ASP A 296 7.96 -16.80 -10.95
N ARG A 297 9.17 -16.25 -10.78
CA ARG A 297 9.45 -15.34 -9.66
C ARG A 297 8.60 -14.07 -9.69
N MET A 298 8.14 -13.69 -10.87
CA MET A 298 7.30 -12.52 -11.11
C MET A 298 5.81 -12.84 -11.11
N GLY A 299 5.41 -14.12 -11.14
CA GLY A 299 4.00 -14.51 -11.29
C GLY A 299 3.43 -14.27 -12.70
N PHE A 300 4.28 -14.08 -13.71
CA PHE A 300 3.89 -13.82 -15.10
C PHE A 300 3.18 -15.03 -15.71
N TRP A 301 3.72 -16.23 -15.52
CA TRP A 301 3.14 -17.46 -16.08
C TRP A 301 1.84 -17.85 -15.37
N GLY A 302 1.79 -17.64 -14.04
CA GLY A 302 0.55 -17.73 -13.26
C GLY A 302 -0.51 -16.75 -13.75
N TRP A 303 -0.14 -15.49 -13.99
CA TRP A 303 -1.04 -14.47 -14.53
C TRP A 303 -1.55 -14.84 -15.93
N LEU A 304 -0.70 -15.30 -16.83
CA LEU A 304 -1.11 -15.79 -18.15
C LEU A 304 -2.12 -16.92 -18.05
N LYS A 305 -1.91 -17.86 -17.11
CA LYS A 305 -2.83 -18.99 -16.87
C LYS A 305 -4.21 -18.53 -16.38
N GLU A 306 -4.24 -17.54 -15.50
CA GLU A 306 -5.50 -16.95 -15.00
C GLU A 306 -6.28 -16.20 -16.09
N ASN A 307 -5.60 -15.75 -17.15
CA ASN A 307 -6.20 -14.97 -18.25
C ASN A 307 -6.33 -15.77 -19.57
N LYS A 308 -6.23 -17.10 -19.52
CA LYS A 308 -6.17 -18.00 -20.70
C LYS A 308 -7.29 -17.80 -21.73
N ASP A 309 -8.50 -17.44 -21.28
CA ASP A 309 -9.67 -17.30 -22.15
C ASP A 309 -9.59 -16.02 -23.02
N ALA A 310 -8.83 -15.01 -22.57
CA ALA A 310 -8.52 -13.82 -23.37
C ALA A 310 -7.43 -14.07 -24.43
N ILE A 311 -6.68 -15.18 -24.32
CA ILE A 311 -5.52 -15.51 -25.16
C ILE A 311 -5.94 -16.13 -26.50
N GLN A 312 -7.10 -16.79 -26.57
CA GLN A 312 -7.51 -17.59 -27.73
C GLN A 312 -7.93 -16.77 -28.97
N ALA A 313 -7.82 -15.44 -28.93
CA ALA A 313 -8.29 -14.54 -30.00
C ALA A 313 -7.17 -13.91 -30.86
N THR A 314 -5.89 -14.19 -30.61
CA THR A 314 -4.77 -13.43 -31.22
C THR A 314 -4.11 -14.14 -32.41
N VAL A 315 -3.71 -13.36 -33.42
CA VAL A 315 -3.19 -13.85 -34.72
C VAL A 315 -1.71 -14.25 -34.68
N SER A 316 -0.94 -13.75 -33.69
CA SER A 316 0.49 -14.09 -33.50
C SER A 316 0.82 -14.29 -32.02
N ILE A 317 1.35 -15.46 -31.67
CA ILE A 317 1.77 -15.82 -30.31
C ILE A 317 2.90 -14.92 -29.81
N ALA A 318 3.78 -14.47 -30.71
CA ALA A 318 4.85 -13.53 -30.40
C ALA A 318 4.29 -12.19 -29.94
N MET A 319 3.42 -11.58 -30.73
CA MET A 319 2.78 -10.31 -30.42
C MET A 319 1.97 -10.40 -29.13
N PHE A 320 1.21 -11.49 -28.97
CA PHE A 320 0.47 -11.75 -27.74
C PHE A 320 1.39 -11.83 -26.51
N LEU A 321 2.49 -12.57 -26.56
CA LEU A 321 3.42 -12.69 -25.43
C LEU A 321 4.03 -11.35 -25.03
N LEU A 322 4.40 -10.52 -26.01
CA LEU A 322 5.00 -9.22 -25.76
C LEU A 322 3.97 -8.21 -25.23
N GLU A 323 2.74 -8.20 -25.77
CA GLU A 323 1.62 -7.39 -25.25
C GLU A 323 1.19 -7.82 -23.85
N ALA A 324 1.15 -9.13 -23.60
CA ALA A 324 0.88 -9.71 -22.29
C ALA A 324 1.94 -9.31 -21.26
N LEU A 325 3.22 -9.32 -21.67
CA LEU A 325 4.33 -8.87 -20.85
C LEU A 325 4.26 -7.37 -20.56
N GLU A 326 3.91 -6.54 -21.55
CA GLU A 326 3.66 -5.11 -21.37
C GLU A 326 2.49 -4.85 -20.40
N LEU A 327 1.37 -5.54 -20.58
CA LEU A 327 0.20 -5.42 -19.71
C LEU A 327 0.52 -5.86 -18.27
N PHE A 328 1.25 -6.98 -18.14
CA PHE A 328 1.75 -7.45 -16.85
C PHE A 328 2.63 -6.37 -16.19
N MET A 329 3.55 -5.74 -16.92
CA MET A 329 4.39 -4.66 -16.39
C MET A 329 3.58 -3.44 -15.93
N LYS A 330 2.55 -3.03 -16.69
CA LYS A 330 1.59 -1.98 -16.29
C LYS A 330 0.88 -2.35 -14.99
N MET A 331 0.39 -3.59 -14.86
CA MET A 331 -0.31 -4.04 -13.65
C MET A 331 0.60 -4.08 -12.41
N GLN A 332 1.88 -4.40 -12.59
CA GLN A 332 2.89 -4.38 -11.52
C GLN A 332 3.36 -2.96 -11.15
N GLY A 333 2.92 -1.92 -11.87
CA GLY A 333 3.27 -0.53 -11.60
C GLY A 333 4.70 -0.16 -12.04
N TYR A 334 5.23 -0.86 -13.05
CA TYR A 334 6.46 -0.43 -13.73
C TYR A 334 6.22 0.74 -14.69
N LEU A 335 4.97 0.91 -15.12
CA LEU A 335 4.46 1.92 -16.06
C LEU A 335 3.24 2.61 -15.45
#